data_AF-A0A419IXG9-F1
#
_entry.id   AF-A0A419IXG9-F1
#
_cell.length_a   1.000
_cell.length_b   1.000
_cell.length_c   1.000
_cell.angle_alpha   90.00
_cell.angle_beta   90.00
_cell.angle_gamma   90.00
#
_symmetry.space_group_name_H-M   'P 1'
#
loop_
_entity.id
_entity.type
_entity.pdbx_description
1 polymer ?
#
loop_
_entity_poly.entity_id
_entity_poly.type
_entity_poly.pdbx_seq_one_letter_code
_entity_poly.pdbx_strand_id
1 'polypeptide(L)'
;MTLNLFQNDKNLVHGEVSIENSLVPPAEFGTYSIRLPQDLDQEKLKVVKVILWSCMDRRIVRPLYNQLLQQGYQDEEILTISMGGGPVQVGDDRVNALKSAFNELTNTLPVLEKVWAVAHTGVCGGIKHFCGGTPIVEVAKQEYLDQAKQHQIDAEIYVTDLLLEGCFDILPQSFIAKTTLAIAAPDEAKQTVTIHPHQVREKHTLTEVIQ
;
A
#
# COMPACT_ATOMS: atom_id res chain seq x y z
N MET A 1 26.36 2.59 -2.76
CA MET A 1 25.87 3.92 -3.19
C MET A 1 24.46 4.07 -2.65
N THR A 2 24.33 4.49 -1.39
CA THR A 2 23.13 4.25 -0.56
C THR A 2 21.84 4.75 -1.21
N LEU A 3 20.96 3.82 -1.61
CA LEU A 3 19.64 4.10 -2.15
C LEU A 3 18.68 4.51 -1.01
N ASN A 4 18.86 5.74 -0.51
CA ASN A 4 17.84 6.46 0.24
C ASN A 4 16.73 6.86 -0.73
N LEU A 5 15.84 5.91 -1.06
CA LEU A 5 14.85 6.11 -2.12
C LEU A 5 13.91 7.27 -1.84
N PHE A 6 13.57 7.56 -0.57
CA PHE A 6 12.93 8.82 -0.23
C PHE A 6 13.30 9.40 1.11
N GLN A 7 12.96 10.69 1.19
CA GLN A 7 12.79 11.45 2.40
C GLN A 7 11.52 12.36 2.22
N ASN A 8 10.30 12.00 2.68
CA ASN A 8 9.05 12.75 2.39
C ASN A 8 7.70 11.99 2.47
N ASP A 9 7.16 11.81 3.68
CA ASP A 9 5.77 11.48 3.97
C ASP A 9 5.04 12.52 4.85
N LYS A 10 5.67 13.05 5.92
CA LYS A 10 4.95 13.79 6.99
C LYS A 10 4.25 15.07 6.52
N ASN A 11 4.82 15.79 5.55
CA ASN A 11 4.29 17.06 5.08
C ASN A 11 3.17 16.93 4.03
N LEU A 12 3.02 15.75 3.40
CA LEU A 12 1.98 15.49 2.38
C LEU A 12 0.61 15.22 3.01
N VAL A 13 0.57 14.62 4.19
CA VAL A 13 -0.65 14.16 4.87
C VAL A 13 -1.41 15.30 5.61
N HIS A 14 -0.83 16.50 5.70
CA HIS A 14 -1.32 17.57 6.57
C HIS A 14 -1.48 18.96 5.92
N GLY A 15 -1.21 19.11 4.62
CA GLY A 15 -1.58 20.31 3.87
C GLY A 15 -3.05 20.29 3.42
N GLU A 16 -3.63 21.45 3.14
CA GLU A 16 -4.84 21.53 2.31
C GLU A 16 -4.45 21.23 0.87
N VAL A 17 -4.95 20.12 0.32
CA VAL A 17 -4.66 19.63 -1.03
C VAL A 17 -5.97 19.59 -1.79
N SER A 18 -6.03 20.06 -3.04
CA SER A 18 -7.18 19.88 -3.94
C SER A 18 -7.02 18.60 -4.77
N ILE A 19 -8.10 18.09 -5.37
CA ILE A 19 -8.04 16.87 -6.20
C ILE A 19 -7.08 17.07 -7.38
N GLU A 20 -7.07 18.26 -7.98
CA GLU A 20 -6.12 18.65 -9.03
C GLU A 20 -4.65 18.56 -8.55
N ASN A 21 -4.36 19.01 -7.32
CA ASN A 21 -3.00 18.93 -6.75
C ASN A 21 -2.54 17.48 -6.51
N SER A 22 -3.47 16.54 -6.36
CA SER A 22 -3.17 15.11 -6.20
C SER A 22 -2.81 14.40 -7.50
N LEU A 23 -3.15 15.00 -8.64
CA LEU A 23 -2.84 14.50 -9.99
C LEU A 23 -1.51 15.07 -10.52
N VAL A 24 -0.90 16.02 -9.81
CA VAL A 24 0.37 16.68 -10.17
C VAL A 24 1.48 16.19 -9.23
N PRO A 25 2.67 15.81 -9.74
CA PRO A 25 3.80 15.40 -8.89
C PRO A 25 4.21 16.49 -7.89
N PRO A 26 4.54 16.14 -6.62
CA PRO A 26 4.91 17.12 -5.59
C PRO A 26 6.24 17.82 -5.91
N ALA A 27 6.31 19.12 -5.63
CA ALA A 27 7.32 20.00 -6.22
C ALA A 27 8.76 19.89 -5.64
N GLU A 28 8.98 19.44 -4.39
CA GLU A 28 10.28 18.98 -3.83
C GLU A 28 10.17 18.46 -2.35
N PHE A 29 11.25 17.89 -1.78
CA PHE A 29 11.25 16.82 -0.73
C PHE A 29 11.66 17.19 0.74
N GLY A 30 11.51 16.23 1.69
CA GLY A 30 12.34 16.18 2.93
C GLY A 30 11.81 15.44 4.20
N THR A 31 12.24 14.19 4.47
CA THR A 31 11.92 13.33 5.67
C THR A 31 12.14 11.78 5.54
N TYR A 32 11.11 10.93 5.33
CA TYR A 32 11.16 9.43 5.42
C TYR A 32 11.06 8.59 4.09
N SER A 33 11.23 7.24 4.15
CA SER A 33 11.97 6.43 3.14
C SER A 33 11.46 4.99 2.84
N ILE A 34 11.52 4.53 1.56
CA ILE A 34 11.80 3.09 1.29
C ILE A 34 13.26 2.86 1.69
N ARG A 35 13.49 2.20 2.83
CA ARG A 35 14.82 1.62 3.09
C ARG A 35 14.89 0.29 2.33
N LEU A 36 15.53 0.32 1.17
CA LEU A 36 16.40 -0.78 0.76
C LEU A 36 17.79 -0.47 1.31
N PRO A 37 18.10 -0.87 2.55
CA PRO A 37 19.40 -0.59 3.08
C PRO A 37 20.40 -1.47 2.32
N GLN A 38 21.36 -0.82 1.67
CA GLN A 38 22.60 -1.45 1.24
C GLN A 38 23.42 -1.94 2.46
N ASP A 39 22.97 -1.57 3.67
CA ASP A 39 23.41 -2.03 4.98
C ASP A 39 22.47 -3.10 5.61
N LEU A 40 21.47 -3.65 4.90
CA LEU A 40 20.92 -4.95 5.31
C LEU A 40 22.01 -5.97 5.06
N ASP A 41 22.42 -6.61 6.15
CA ASP A 41 23.15 -7.86 6.12
C ASP A 41 22.51 -8.79 5.07
N GLN A 42 23.28 -9.13 4.04
CA GLN A 42 22.81 -9.96 2.93
C GLN A 42 22.39 -11.34 3.42
N GLU A 43 22.90 -11.80 4.56
CA GLU A 43 22.45 -13.05 5.20
C GLU A 43 21.02 -12.92 5.76
N LYS A 44 20.59 -11.73 6.19
CA LYS A 44 19.18 -11.49 6.61
C LYS A 44 18.21 -11.53 5.44
N LEU A 45 18.61 -11.01 4.27
CA LEU A 45 17.76 -11.06 3.07
C LEU A 45 17.52 -12.51 2.59
N LYS A 46 18.47 -13.43 2.84
CA LYS A 46 18.35 -14.85 2.49
C LYS A 46 17.31 -15.63 3.31
N VAL A 47 16.89 -15.12 4.48
CA VAL A 47 15.88 -15.78 5.33
C VAL A 47 14.47 -15.18 5.21
N VAL A 48 14.31 -14.06 4.49
CA VAL A 48 13.00 -13.43 4.26
C VAL A 48 12.10 -14.34 3.42
N LYS A 49 10.99 -14.76 4.01
CA LYS A 49 9.93 -15.57 3.37
C LYS A 49 8.71 -14.75 3.00
N VAL A 50 8.45 -13.64 3.69
CA VAL A 50 7.27 -12.80 3.43
C VAL A 50 7.61 -11.31 3.35
N ILE A 51 7.07 -10.65 2.33
CA ILE A 51 7.01 -9.18 2.29
C ILE A 51 5.65 -8.74 2.82
N LEU A 52 5.63 -7.87 3.84
CA LEU A 52 4.45 -7.11 4.25
C LEU A 52 4.50 -5.74 3.58
N TRP A 53 3.73 -5.54 2.51
CA TRP A 53 3.61 -4.25 1.83
C TRP A 53 2.31 -3.56 2.26
N SER A 54 2.40 -2.51 3.06
CA SER A 54 1.22 -1.88 3.67
C SER A 54 1.41 -0.38 3.93
N CYS A 55 0.38 0.31 4.41
CA CYS A 55 0.54 1.71 4.81
C CYS A 55 1.42 1.84 6.07
N MET A 56 2.11 2.98 6.24
CA MET A 56 2.91 3.25 7.45
C MET A 56 2.09 3.46 8.73
N ASP A 57 0.76 3.50 8.63
CA ASP A 57 -0.12 3.73 9.77
C ASP A 57 0.08 2.63 10.82
N ARG A 58 0.52 3.03 12.02
CA ARG A 58 0.76 2.12 13.16
C ARG A 58 -0.47 1.30 13.56
N ARG A 59 -1.68 1.78 13.29
CA ARG A 59 -2.95 1.06 13.52
C ARG A 59 -3.14 -0.10 12.54
N ILE A 60 -2.40 -0.11 11.45
CA ILE A 60 -2.50 -1.07 10.35
C ILE A 60 -1.28 -1.99 10.33
N VAL A 61 -0.07 -1.43 10.15
CA VAL A 61 1.15 -2.23 9.99
C VAL A 61 1.46 -3.10 11.20
N ARG A 62 1.18 -2.64 12.43
CA ARG A 62 1.48 -3.41 13.64
C ARG A 62 0.53 -4.60 13.84
N PRO A 63 -0.81 -4.48 13.72
CA PRO A 63 -1.70 -5.64 13.67
C PRO A 63 -1.38 -6.62 12.54
N LEU A 64 -1.07 -6.15 11.32
CA LEU A 64 -0.69 -7.01 10.20
C LEU A 64 0.60 -7.79 10.47
N TYR A 65 1.63 -7.13 11.02
CA TYR A 65 2.87 -7.79 11.43
C TYR A 65 2.62 -8.86 12.50
N ASN A 66 1.87 -8.52 13.54
CA ASN A 66 1.47 -9.48 14.58
C ASN A 66 0.71 -10.69 14.01
N GLN A 67 -0.12 -10.48 12.97
CA GLN A 67 -0.85 -11.56 12.30
C GLN A 67 0.08 -12.49 11.51
N LEU A 68 1.19 -11.99 10.94
CA LEU A 68 2.22 -12.84 10.33
C LEU A 68 2.96 -13.68 11.38
N LEU A 69 3.29 -13.11 12.53
CA LEU A 69 3.87 -13.87 13.65
C LEU A 69 2.92 -14.99 14.14
N GLN A 70 1.62 -14.69 14.21
CA GLN A 70 0.59 -15.68 14.54
C GLN A 70 0.41 -16.77 13.46
N GLN A 71 0.80 -16.50 12.21
CA GLN A 71 0.86 -17.49 11.12
C GLN A 71 2.12 -18.36 11.18
N GLY A 72 3.06 -18.09 12.09
CA GLY A 72 4.27 -18.88 12.33
C GLY A 72 5.56 -18.31 11.74
N TYR A 73 5.49 -17.18 11.02
CA TYR A 73 6.69 -16.47 10.56
C TYR A 73 7.49 -15.92 11.75
N GLN A 74 8.82 -15.93 11.65
CA GLN A 74 9.70 -15.28 12.63
C GLN A 74 9.96 -13.81 12.26
N ASP A 75 10.41 -13.01 13.23
CA ASP A 75 10.65 -11.56 13.04
C ASP A 75 11.60 -11.28 11.86
N GLU A 76 12.64 -12.11 11.70
CA GLU A 76 13.65 -12.03 10.62
C GLU A 76 13.17 -12.52 9.25
N GLU A 77 12.06 -13.27 9.20
CA GLU A 77 11.50 -13.79 7.96
C GLU A 77 10.56 -12.77 7.28
N ILE A 78 10.25 -11.66 7.96
CA ILE A 78 9.28 -10.64 7.53
C ILE A 78 10.01 -9.35 7.09
N LEU A 79 10.03 -9.07 5.80
CA LEU A 79 10.43 -7.76 5.26
C LEU A 79 9.23 -6.83 5.18
N THR A 80 9.24 -5.72 5.92
CA THR A 80 8.14 -4.73 5.86
C THR A 80 8.49 -3.60 4.90
N ILE A 81 7.61 -3.35 3.92
CA ILE A 81 7.65 -2.20 3.00
C ILE A 81 6.44 -1.32 3.33
N SER A 82 6.70 -0.15 3.94
CA SER A 82 5.64 0.76 4.38
C SER A 82 5.78 2.16 3.82
N MET A 83 4.71 2.68 3.22
CA MET A 83 4.61 4.05 2.71
C MET A 83 3.15 4.54 2.69
N GLY A 84 2.92 5.85 2.57
CA GLY A 84 1.56 6.41 2.54
C GLY A 84 0.76 5.86 1.36
N GLY A 85 -0.45 5.33 1.61
CA GLY A 85 -1.28 4.63 0.61
C GLY A 85 -1.04 3.12 0.55
N GLY A 86 0.07 2.63 1.11
CA GLY A 86 0.43 1.21 1.09
C GLY A 86 0.66 0.72 -0.34
N PRO A 87 -0.10 -0.27 -0.84
CA PRO A 87 0.04 -0.75 -2.20
C PRO A 87 -0.65 0.14 -3.24
N VAL A 88 -1.71 0.87 -2.85
CA VAL A 88 -2.36 1.87 -3.71
C VAL A 88 -1.46 3.10 -3.79
N GLN A 89 -0.93 3.41 -4.99
CA GLN A 89 -0.02 4.53 -5.24
C GLN A 89 -0.42 5.29 -6.50
N VAL A 90 -0.21 6.61 -6.46
CA VAL A 90 -0.46 7.55 -7.56
C VAL A 90 0.80 8.37 -7.82
N GLY A 91 1.03 8.73 -9.08
CA GLY A 91 2.19 9.49 -9.53
C GLY A 91 3.39 8.62 -9.92
N ASP A 92 3.96 8.92 -11.09
CA ASP A 92 5.02 8.11 -11.71
C ASP A 92 6.25 7.94 -10.82
N ASP A 93 6.69 8.98 -10.10
CA ASP A 93 7.87 8.91 -9.24
C ASP A 93 7.72 7.88 -8.12
N ARG A 94 6.55 7.81 -7.48
CA ARG A 94 6.26 6.86 -6.39
C ARG A 94 6.17 5.43 -6.93
N VAL A 95 5.49 5.26 -8.06
CA VAL A 95 5.36 3.98 -8.78
C VAL A 95 6.73 3.48 -9.25
N ASN A 96 7.55 4.34 -9.85
CA ASN A 96 8.87 3.98 -10.36
C ASN A 96 9.88 3.69 -9.23
N ALA A 97 9.84 4.43 -8.12
CA ALA A 97 10.66 4.13 -6.95
C ALA A 97 10.35 2.75 -6.35
N LEU A 98 9.07 2.38 -6.26
CA LEU A 98 8.67 1.02 -5.83
C LEU A 98 9.06 -0.04 -6.85
N LYS A 99 8.83 0.19 -8.16
CA LYS A 99 9.26 -0.73 -9.23
C LYS A 99 10.75 -1.04 -9.14
N SER A 100 11.59 -0.02 -9.03
CA SER A 100 13.03 -0.19 -8.82
C SER A 100 13.31 -1.00 -7.54
N ALA A 101 12.63 -0.68 -6.43
CA ALA A 101 12.84 -1.39 -5.18
C ALA A 101 12.47 -2.88 -5.25
N PHE A 102 11.32 -3.23 -5.82
CA PHE A 102 10.94 -4.64 -5.97
C PHE A 102 11.81 -5.39 -7.00
N ASN A 103 12.28 -4.71 -8.05
CA ASN A 103 13.23 -5.29 -8.99
C ASN A 103 14.57 -5.62 -8.32
N GLU A 104 15.10 -4.73 -7.46
CA GLU A 104 16.30 -5.02 -6.66
C GLU A 104 16.11 -6.21 -5.72
N LEU A 105 14.94 -6.31 -5.07
CA LEU A 105 14.60 -7.43 -4.19
C LEU A 105 14.46 -8.78 -4.90
N THR A 106 14.21 -8.80 -6.21
CA THR A 106 13.92 -10.03 -6.97
C THR A 106 15.04 -11.07 -6.86
N ASN A 107 16.30 -10.62 -6.83
CA ASN A 107 17.47 -11.49 -6.80
C ASN A 107 18.06 -11.68 -5.40
N THR A 108 17.58 -10.94 -4.39
CA THR A 108 18.12 -10.98 -3.02
C THR A 108 17.24 -11.75 -2.04
N LEU A 109 16.01 -12.11 -2.41
CA LEU A 109 15.05 -12.86 -1.57
C LEU A 109 14.81 -14.28 -2.12
N PRO A 110 15.82 -15.18 -2.06
CA PRO A 110 15.77 -16.49 -2.74
C PRO A 110 14.69 -17.44 -2.19
N VAL A 111 14.28 -17.26 -0.94
CA VAL A 111 13.25 -18.08 -0.25
C VAL A 111 11.91 -17.35 -0.09
N LEU A 112 11.69 -16.25 -0.82
CA LEU A 112 10.41 -15.53 -0.75
C LEU A 112 9.24 -16.44 -1.14
N GLU A 113 8.32 -16.66 -0.22
CA GLU A 113 7.09 -17.46 -0.39
C GLU A 113 5.91 -16.57 -0.76
N LYS A 114 5.80 -15.38 -0.14
CA LYS A 114 4.59 -14.54 -0.17
C LYS A 114 4.91 -13.05 -0.22
N VAL A 115 4.13 -12.29 -1.01
CA VAL A 115 3.99 -10.84 -0.84
C VAL A 115 2.57 -10.58 -0.36
N TRP A 116 2.41 -9.92 0.78
CA TRP A 116 1.10 -9.53 1.30
C TRP A 116 0.95 -8.02 1.15
N ALA A 117 0.22 -7.62 0.11
CA ALA A 117 -0.04 -6.23 -0.24
C ALA A 117 -1.40 -5.82 0.34
N VAL A 118 -1.38 -4.91 1.32
CA VAL A 118 -2.55 -4.57 2.15
C VAL A 118 -2.80 -3.07 2.13
N ALA A 119 -3.85 -2.66 1.42
CA ALA A 119 -4.42 -1.32 1.53
C ALA A 119 -5.22 -1.17 2.83
N HIS A 120 -5.70 0.02 3.17
CA HIS A 120 -6.61 0.17 4.31
C HIS A 120 -7.60 1.32 4.16
N THR A 121 -8.75 1.15 4.80
CA THR A 121 -9.79 2.17 4.97
C THR A 121 -9.64 2.88 6.32
N GLY A 122 -10.60 3.73 6.69
CA GLY A 122 -10.66 4.31 8.02
C GLY A 122 -9.51 5.29 8.28
N VAL A 123 -9.47 6.36 7.47
CA VAL A 123 -8.52 7.49 7.51
C VAL A 123 -7.09 7.25 6.96
N CYS A 124 -6.96 6.46 5.88
CA CYS A 124 -5.69 6.38 5.15
C CYS A 124 -5.25 7.75 4.59
N GLY A 125 -4.28 8.38 5.25
CA GLY A 125 -3.76 9.70 4.88
C GLY A 125 -3.16 9.76 3.47
N GLY A 126 -2.64 8.63 2.95
CA GLY A 126 -2.13 8.54 1.58
C GLY A 126 -3.26 8.54 0.55
N ILE A 127 -4.28 7.68 0.71
CA ILE A 127 -5.44 7.66 -0.18
C ILE A 127 -6.17 9.01 -0.12
N LYS A 128 -6.39 9.57 1.08
CA LYS A 128 -6.94 10.92 1.26
C LYS A 128 -6.11 12.00 0.58
N HIS A 129 -4.77 11.89 0.60
CA HIS A 129 -3.88 12.80 -0.12
C HIS A 129 -4.01 12.64 -1.65
N PHE A 130 -4.20 11.43 -2.17
CA PHE A 130 -4.46 11.19 -3.60
C PHE A 130 -5.87 11.65 -4.03
N CYS A 131 -6.81 11.74 -3.09
CA CYS A 131 -8.18 12.21 -3.28
C CYS A 131 -8.37 13.68 -2.90
N GLY A 132 -7.37 14.53 -3.10
CA GLY A 132 -7.48 15.97 -2.86
C GLY A 132 -7.87 16.33 -1.43
N GLY A 133 -7.15 15.79 -0.45
CA GLY A 133 -7.41 16.06 0.97
C GLY A 133 -8.79 15.60 1.45
N THR A 134 -9.50 14.77 0.68
CA THR A 134 -10.91 14.39 0.90
C THR A 134 -11.04 12.87 1.01
N PRO A 135 -11.91 12.31 1.86
CA PRO A 135 -12.14 10.86 1.92
C PRO A 135 -12.59 10.30 0.56
N ILE A 136 -12.07 9.14 0.17
CA ILE A 136 -12.29 8.58 -1.18
C ILE A 136 -13.78 8.37 -1.51
N VAL A 137 -14.61 8.03 -0.51
CA VAL A 137 -16.07 7.85 -0.67
C VAL A 137 -16.83 9.15 -0.95
N GLU A 138 -16.28 10.31 -0.58
CA GLU A 138 -16.92 11.62 -0.82
C GLU A 138 -16.63 12.13 -2.25
N VAL A 139 -15.57 11.63 -2.88
CA VAL A 139 -15.18 11.98 -4.27
C VAL A 139 -15.42 10.86 -5.27
N ALA A 140 -15.79 9.66 -4.82
CA ALA A 140 -16.09 8.52 -5.70
C ALA A 140 -17.29 8.79 -6.61
N LYS A 141 -17.22 8.34 -7.87
CA LYS A 141 -18.37 8.42 -8.78
C LYS A 141 -19.55 7.60 -8.24
N GLN A 142 -20.75 8.17 -8.38
CA GLN A 142 -22.00 7.59 -7.89
C GLN A 142 -22.21 6.13 -8.36
N GLU A 143 -21.76 5.79 -9.57
CA GLU A 143 -21.85 4.43 -10.12
C GLU A 143 -21.14 3.38 -9.25
N TYR A 144 -19.95 3.68 -8.71
CA TYR A 144 -19.22 2.76 -7.83
C TYR A 144 -19.81 2.72 -6.42
N LEU A 145 -20.36 3.83 -5.93
CA LEU A 145 -21.11 3.87 -4.68
C LEU A 145 -22.41 3.04 -4.74
N ASP A 146 -23.05 2.97 -5.91
CA ASP A 146 -24.24 2.14 -6.12
C ASP A 146 -23.89 0.68 -6.35
N GLN A 147 -22.76 0.38 -7.02
CA GLN A 147 -22.20 -0.99 -7.08
C GLN A 147 -21.86 -1.52 -5.68
N ALA A 148 -21.21 -0.73 -4.81
CA ALA A 148 -20.93 -1.12 -3.42
C ALA A 148 -22.20 -1.56 -2.66
N LYS A 149 -23.29 -0.79 -2.81
CA LYS A 149 -24.62 -1.13 -2.23
C LYS A 149 -25.19 -2.41 -2.81
N GLN A 150 -25.10 -2.62 -4.13
CA GLN A 150 -25.57 -3.85 -4.80
C GLN A 150 -24.81 -5.09 -4.30
N HIS A 151 -23.50 -4.97 -4.10
CA HIS A 151 -22.66 -6.02 -3.53
C HIS A 151 -22.79 -6.18 -2.01
N GLN A 152 -23.49 -5.27 -1.32
CA GLN A 152 -23.61 -5.23 0.16
C GLN A 152 -22.25 -5.12 0.87
N ILE A 153 -21.32 -4.38 0.26
CA ILE A 153 -19.98 -4.10 0.80
C ILE A 153 -19.93 -2.64 1.26
N ASP A 154 -19.15 -2.35 2.30
CA ASP A 154 -18.85 -0.98 2.70
C ASP A 154 -18.26 -0.18 1.53
N ALA A 155 -18.67 1.08 1.37
CA ALA A 155 -18.27 1.88 0.22
C ALA A 155 -16.77 2.22 0.21
N GLU A 156 -16.14 2.47 1.36
CA GLU A 156 -14.69 2.76 1.41
C GLU A 156 -13.89 1.51 1.07
N ILE A 157 -14.33 0.34 1.54
CA ILE A 157 -13.73 -0.95 1.20
C ILE A 157 -13.88 -1.22 -0.30
N TYR A 158 -15.10 -1.15 -0.85
CA TYR A 158 -15.35 -1.45 -2.26
C TYR A 158 -14.56 -0.53 -3.19
N VAL A 159 -14.60 0.78 -2.94
CA VAL A 159 -13.91 1.77 -3.77
C VAL A 159 -12.38 1.65 -3.66
N THR A 160 -11.85 1.25 -2.50
CA THR A 160 -10.42 0.91 -2.36
C THR A 160 -10.06 -0.38 -3.10
N ASP A 161 -10.97 -1.35 -3.21
CA ASP A 161 -10.74 -2.64 -3.89
C ASP A 161 -10.57 -2.50 -5.39
N LEU A 162 -11.31 -1.56 -6.02
CA LEU A 162 -11.18 -1.20 -7.44
C LEU A 162 -9.74 -0.81 -7.84
N LEU A 163 -8.97 -0.25 -6.90
CA LEU A 163 -7.63 0.27 -7.12
C LEU A 163 -6.52 -0.77 -6.85
N LEU A 164 -6.84 -1.88 -6.20
CA LEU A 164 -5.85 -2.85 -5.71
C LEU A 164 -5.21 -3.68 -6.82
N GLU A 165 -5.92 -4.01 -7.90
CA GLU A 165 -5.36 -4.79 -9.02
C GLU A 165 -4.21 -4.02 -9.73
N GLY A 166 -4.24 -2.68 -9.67
CA GLY A 166 -3.15 -1.81 -10.16
C GLY A 166 -1.81 -2.00 -9.46
N CYS A 167 -1.79 -2.66 -8.29
CA CYS A 167 -0.55 -2.97 -7.56
C CYS A 167 0.33 -3.99 -8.28
N PHE A 168 -0.24 -4.79 -9.19
CA PHE A 168 0.53 -5.75 -9.99
C PHE A 168 1.47 -5.07 -11.00
N ASP A 169 1.14 -3.87 -11.50
CA ASP A 169 2.02 -3.09 -12.39
C ASP A 169 3.36 -2.72 -11.72
N ILE A 170 3.37 -2.64 -10.39
CA ILE A 170 4.54 -2.25 -9.58
C ILE A 170 5.47 -3.45 -9.34
N LEU A 171 4.95 -4.66 -9.40
CA LEU A 171 5.64 -5.88 -8.98
C LEU A 171 6.35 -6.59 -10.15
N PRO A 172 7.55 -7.15 -9.93
CA PRO A 172 8.19 -8.04 -10.89
C PRO A 172 7.35 -9.32 -11.05
N GLN A 173 7.37 -9.90 -12.26
CA GLN A 173 6.54 -11.05 -12.62
C GLN A 173 6.66 -12.25 -11.66
N SER A 174 7.85 -12.46 -11.10
CA SER A 174 8.15 -13.51 -10.11
C SER A 174 7.48 -13.31 -8.75
N PHE A 175 7.10 -12.06 -8.41
CA PHE A 175 6.43 -11.70 -7.17
C PHE A 175 4.90 -11.65 -7.36
N ILE A 176 4.40 -11.30 -8.56
CA ILE A 176 2.95 -11.30 -8.87
C ILE A 176 2.31 -12.64 -8.49
N ALA A 177 2.90 -13.76 -8.91
CA ALA A 177 2.40 -15.11 -8.60
C ALA A 177 2.42 -15.48 -7.10
N LYS A 178 3.15 -14.72 -6.27
CA LYS A 178 3.27 -14.88 -4.81
C LYS A 178 2.44 -13.85 -4.03
N THR A 179 1.74 -12.96 -4.73
CA THR A 179 1.12 -11.78 -4.13
C THR A 179 -0.33 -12.06 -3.74
N THR A 180 -0.67 -11.73 -2.49
CA THR A 180 -2.05 -11.66 -2.00
C THR A 180 -2.42 -10.20 -1.78
N LEU A 181 -3.47 -9.73 -2.45
CA LEU A 181 -4.07 -8.41 -2.25
C LEU A 181 -5.16 -8.48 -1.17
N ALA A 182 -5.22 -7.46 -0.31
CA ALA A 182 -6.25 -7.33 0.73
C ALA A 182 -6.45 -5.87 1.18
N ILE A 183 -7.55 -5.63 1.90
CA ILE A 183 -7.86 -4.37 2.57
C ILE A 183 -7.97 -4.62 4.07
N ALA A 184 -7.27 -3.84 4.88
CA ALA A 184 -7.46 -3.77 6.32
C ALA A 184 -8.47 -2.67 6.67
N ALA A 185 -9.54 -3.02 7.40
CA ALA A 185 -10.42 -2.05 8.04
C ALA A 185 -10.07 -1.96 9.53
N PRO A 186 -9.56 -0.82 10.04
CA PRO A 186 -9.19 -0.68 11.44
C PRO A 186 -10.43 -0.61 12.35
N ASP A 187 -10.44 -1.39 13.43
CA ASP A 187 -11.35 -1.24 14.56
C ASP A 187 -10.58 -0.58 15.71
N GLU A 188 -10.71 0.74 15.83
CA GLU A 188 -9.99 1.52 16.84
C GLU A 188 -10.41 1.17 18.27
N ALA A 189 -11.66 0.79 18.48
CA ALA A 189 -12.19 0.43 19.79
C ALA A 189 -11.59 -0.89 20.31
N LYS A 190 -11.28 -1.83 19.39
CA LYS A 190 -10.65 -3.11 19.72
C LYS A 190 -9.13 -3.15 19.48
N GLN A 191 -8.56 -2.13 18.85
CA GLN A 191 -7.16 -2.08 18.38
C GLN A 191 -6.80 -3.26 17.44
N THR A 192 -7.77 -3.70 16.64
CA THR A 192 -7.63 -4.79 15.67
C THR A 192 -7.83 -4.28 14.24
N VAL A 193 -7.50 -5.12 13.25
CA VAL A 193 -7.90 -4.90 11.85
C VAL A 193 -8.77 -6.06 11.38
N THR A 194 -9.86 -5.75 10.68
CA THR A 194 -10.60 -6.73 9.89
C THR A 194 -9.96 -6.82 8.52
N ILE A 195 -9.63 -8.04 8.06
CA ILE A 195 -9.02 -8.24 6.73
C ILE A 195 -10.09 -8.66 5.74
N HIS A 196 -10.26 -7.85 4.71
CA HIS A 196 -11.13 -8.11 3.57
C HIS A 196 -10.25 -8.61 2.41
N PRO A 197 -10.45 -9.85 1.92
CA PRO A 197 -9.70 -10.34 0.77
C PRO A 197 -10.17 -9.61 -0.50
N HIS A 198 -9.22 -9.28 -1.36
CA HIS A 198 -9.49 -8.58 -2.62
C HIS A 198 -10.43 -9.38 -3.54
N GLN A 199 -11.47 -8.71 -4.07
CA GLN A 199 -12.54 -9.30 -4.89
C GLN A 199 -12.48 -8.84 -6.36
N VAL A 200 -12.26 -7.54 -6.61
CA VAL A 200 -12.46 -6.94 -7.94
C VAL A 200 -11.25 -7.13 -8.86
N ARG A 201 -11.34 -8.09 -9.78
CA ARG A 201 -10.28 -8.42 -10.75
C ARG A 201 -10.18 -7.48 -11.95
N GLU A 202 -11.04 -6.47 -12.02
CA GLU A 202 -10.91 -5.40 -13.01
C GLU A 202 -10.02 -4.30 -12.45
N LYS A 203 -9.05 -3.85 -13.27
CA LYS A 203 -8.11 -2.82 -12.87
C LYS A 203 -8.68 -1.45 -13.16
N HIS A 204 -8.87 -0.64 -12.12
CA HIS A 204 -9.22 0.77 -12.25
C HIS A 204 -8.08 1.68 -11.76
N THR A 205 -7.95 2.82 -12.42
CA THR A 205 -7.12 3.96 -11.97
C THR A 205 -7.93 4.87 -11.04
N LEU A 206 -7.26 5.66 -10.21
CA LEU A 206 -7.96 6.59 -9.32
C LEU A 206 -8.85 7.57 -10.10
N THR A 207 -8.36 8.09 -11.24
CA THR A 207 -9.08 8.99 -12.16
C THR A 207 -10.31 8.36 -12.83
N GLU A 208 -10.38 7.04 -12.94
CA GLU A 208 -11.60 6.35 -13.40
C GLU A 208 -12.63 6.26 -12.27
N VAL A 209 -12.19 6.22 -11.02
CA VAL A 209 -13.05 5.96 -9.84
C VAL A 209 -13.59 7.25 -9.18
N ILE A 210 -12.85 8.36 -9.22
CA ILE A 210 -13.22 9.64 -8.58
C ILE A 210 -13.68 10.71 -9.58
N GLN A 211 -14.36 11.75 -9.07
CA GLN A 211 -14.85 12.94 -9.78
C GLN A 211 -13.85 14.09 -9.78
#